data_AF-A0A482R5R7-F1
#
_entry.id   AF-A0A482R5R7-F1
#
_cell.length_a   1.000
_cell.length_b   1.000
_cell.length_c   1.000
_cell.angle_alpha   90.00
_cell.angle_beta   90.00
_cell.angle_gamma   90.00
#
_symmetry.space_group_name_H-M   'P 1'
#
loop_
_entity.id
_entity.type
_entity.pdbx_description
1 polymer ?
#
loop_
_entity_poly.entity_id
_entity_poly.type
_entity_poly.pdbx_seq_one_letter_code
_entity_poly.pdbx_strand_id
1 'polypeptide(L)'
;MAEGGTRLAPFNPSHEDAIALALDALQLTGDDTLVDLGAGNGVLCAAALASTPVRFVFGVEYDAALAASAARAVGAFPGRGEVLCRDVTDASVWCLHPRPTAVYCYLVPSGLAIIQARLLEVLLEQDVRIVTNMFSIAAWAADARIAHTVQRTRHGLAVHYYARADGAHAHAHAHAPISTDALRSSAKACAASPADADTRAADAASYAAAPPSLLPSSSSES
;
A
#
# COMPACT_ATOMS: atom_id res chain seq x y z
N MET A 1 -6.88 18.24 23.14
CA MET A 1 -5.44 18.00 22.88
C MET A 1 -5.39 16.95 21.78
N ALA A 2 -4.79 17.24 20.64
CA ALA A 2 -4.68 16.27 19.55
C ALA A 2 -3.64 15.23 19.97
N GLU A 3 -4.08 14.00 20.27
CA GLU A 3 -3.19 12.86 20.44
C GLU A 3 -2.45 12.63 19.12
N GLY A 4 -1.12 12.76 19.15
CA GLY A 4 -0.28 12.47 17.99
C GLY A 4 -0.38 10.99 17.66
N GLY A 5 -0.86 10.69 16.45
CA GLY A 5 -0.93 9.32 15.95
C GLY A 5 0.44 8.64 15.94
N THR A 6 0.43 7.32 16.05
CA THR A 6 1.61 6.47 16.00
C THR A 6 2.21 6.56 14.60
N ARG A 7 3.38 7.18 14.47
CA ARG A 7 4.09 7.29 13.19
C ARG A 7 4.61 5.91 12.78
N LEU A 8 3.88 5.23 11.89
CA LEU A 8 4.25 3.90 11.38
C LEU A 8 5.30 3.96 10.26
N ALA A 9 5.43 5.08 9.55
CA ALA A 9 6.42 5.31 8.50
C ALA A 9 6.60 6.82 8.23
N PRO A 10 7.72 7.27 7.61
CA PRO A 10 7.79 8.59 7.01
C PRO A 10 6.95 8.67 5.73
N PHE A 11 6.51 9.88 5.36
CA PHE A 11 5.82 10.09 4.08
C PHE A 11 6.81 9.95 2.91
N ASN A 12 6.60 8.91 2.10
CA ASN A 12 7.25 8.71 0.82
C ASN A 12 6.21 8.16 -0.17
N PRO A 13 5.74 8.94 -1.15
CA PRO A 13 4.70 8.48 -2.05
C PRO A 13 5.18 7.27 -2.86
N SER A 14 4.29 6.31 -3.08
CA SER A 14 4.61 5.12 -3.87
C SER A 14 4.91 5.52 -5.32
N HIS A 15 5.97 4.95 -5.88
CA HIS A 15 6.31 5.16 -7.29
C HIS A 15 5.23 4.58 -8.20
N GLU A 16 4.92 5.25 -9.33
CA GLU A 16 3.86 4.83 -10.26
C GLU A 16 3.98 3.39 -10.76
N ASP A 17 5.20 2.93 -11.09
CA ASP A 17 5.42 1.53 -11.51
C ASP A 17 5.05 0.54 -10.39
N ALA A 18 5.27 0.90 -9.12
CA ALA A 18 4.91 0.04 -7.99
C ALA A 18 3.40 0.08 -7.75
N ILE A 19 2.75 1.23 -7.93
CA ILE A 19 1.29 1.36 -7.90
C ILE A 19 0.65 0.50 -9.00
N ALA A 20 1.14 0.60 -10.24
CA ALA A 20 0.64 -0.20 -11.37
C ALA A 20 0.73 -1.69 -11.06
N LEU A 21 1.89 -2.14 -10.59
CA LEU A 21 2.15 -3.53 -10.26
C LEU A 21 1.31 -4.01 -9.05
N ALA A 22 1.11 -3.15 -8.04
CA ALA A 22 0.25 -3.44 -6.90
C ALA A 22 -1.22 -3.61 -7.30
N LEU A 23 -1.75 -2.69 -8.11
CA LEU A 23 -3.13 -2.75 -8.58
C LEU A 23 -3.35 -3.94 -9.53
N ASP A 24 -2.35 -4.26 -10.36
CA ASP A 24 -2.37 -5.48 -11.17
C ASP A 24 -2.36 -6.72 -10.28
N ALA A 25 -1.48 -6.82 -9.28
CA ALA A 25 -1.47 -7.95 -8.36
C ALA A 25 -2.80 -8.12 -7.59
N LEU A 26 -3.46 -7.03 -7.22
CA LEU A 26 -4.74 -7.06 -6.50
C LEU A 26 -5.91 -7.55 -7.36
N GLN A 27 -5.86 -7.39 -8.69
CA GLN A 27 -6.92 -7.79 -9.62
C GLN A 27 -8.31 -7.30 -9.17
N LEU A 28 -8.43 -6.00 -8.91
CA LEU A 28 -9.65 -5.39 -8.35
C LEU A 28 -10.82 -5.46 -9.35
N THR A 29 -12.00 -5.81 -8.84
CA THR A 29 -13.26 -5.94 -9.58
C THR A 29 -14.32 -4.94 -9.11
N GLY A 30 -15.47 -4.90 -9.79
CA GLY A 30 -16.64 -4.09 -9.40
C GLY A 30 -17.28 -4.46 -8.06
N ASP A 31 -16.89 -5.59 -7.48
CA ASP A 31 -17.36 -6.04 -6.16
C ASP A 31 -16.36 -5.68 -5.04
N ASP A 32 -15.17 -5.18 -5.41
CA ASP A 32 -14.09 -4.99 -4.46
C ASP A 32 -14.12 -3.65 -3.75
N THR A 33 -13.74 -3.71 -2.47
CA THR A 33 -13.44 -2.51 -1.68
C THR A 33 -11.96 -2.55 -1.28
N LEU A 34 -11.21 -1.51 -1.67
CA LEU A 34 -9.80 -1.36 -1.33
C LEU A 34 -9.65 -0.46 -0.10
N VAL A 35 -8.72 -0.79 0.79
CA VAL A 35 -8.20 0.14 1.80
C VAL A 35 -6.70 0.34 1.63
N ASP A 36 -6.27 1.60 1.60
CA ASP A 36 -4.86 2.02 1.63
C ASP A 36 -4.49 2.47 3.06
N LEU A 37 -3.62 1.70 3.72
CA LEU A 37 -3.18 1.96 5.09
C LEU A 37 -1.89 2.79 5.09
N GLY A 38 -2.01 4.07 5.49
CA GLY A 38 -0.96 5.07 5.31
C GLY A 38 -1.05 5.71 3.93
N ALA A 39 -2.24 6.18 3.56
CA ALA A 39 -2.56 6.64 2.21
C ALA A 39 -1.76 7.88 1.76
N GLY A 40 -1.13 8.61 2.69
CA GLY A 40 -0.35 9.80 2.39
C GLY A 40 -1.20 10.83 1.65
N ASN A 41 -0.74 11.25 0.46
CA ASN A 41 -1.47 12.18 -0.40
C ASN A 41 -2.48 11.49 -1.35
N GLY A 42 -2.77 10.20 -1.16
CA GLY A 42 -3.83 9.48 -1.86
C GLY A 42 -3.51 9.05 -3.29
N VAL A 43 -2.23 9.04 -3.68
CA VAL A 43 -1.82 8.68 -5.06
C VAL A 43 -2.26 7.27 -5.48
N LEU A 44 -2.19 6.28 -4.58
CA LEU A 44 -2.68 4.93 -4.86
C LEU A 44 -4.21 4.89 -4.87
N CYS A 45 -4.89 5.55 -3.93
CA CYS A 45 -6.36 5.60 -3.93
C CYS A 45 -6.92 6.17 -5.24
N ALA A 46 -6.37 7.31 -5.69
CA ALA A 46 -6.77 7.94 -6.94
C ALA A 46 -6.45 7.05 -8.15
N ALA A 47 -5.29 6.40 -8.16
CA ALA A 47 -4.91 5.44 -9.20
C ALA A 47 -5.90 4.26 -9.27
N ALA A 48 -6.26 3.67 -8.13
CA ALA A 48 -7.22 2.56 -8.06
C ALA A 48 -8.59 2.98 -8.64
N LEU A 49 -9.11 4.13 -8.22
CA LEU A 49 -10.40 4.66 -8.68
C LEU A 49 -10.44 4.95 -10.18
N ALA A 50 -9.32 5.42 -10.73
CA ALA A 50 -9.22 5.81 -12.13
C ALA A 50 -8.94 4.65 -13.09
N SER A 51 -8.20 3.64 -12.64
CA SER A 51 -7.65 2.59 -13.52
C SER A 51 -8.22 1.20 -13.30
N THR A 52 -9.09 1.03 -12.30
CA THR A 52 -9.69 -0.27 -11.98
C THR A 52 -11.21 -0.14 -11.82
N PRO A 53 -11.96 -1.25 -11.99
CA PRO A 53 -13.39 -1.26 -11.76
C PRO A 53 -13.77 -1.25 -10.26
N VAL A 54 -12.82 -1.09 -9.32
CA VAL A 54 -13.04 -1.14 -7.86
C VAL A 54 -14.33 -0.43 -7.43
N ARG A 55 -15.14 -1.06 -6.58
CA ARG A 55 -16.41 -0.48 -6.12
C ARG A 55 -16.17 0.76 -5.28
N PHE A 56 -15.30 0.62 -4.28
CA PHE A 56 -15.07 1.64 -3.27
C PHE A 56 -13.62 1.64 -2.78
N VAL A 57 -13.09 2.81 -2.43
CA VAL A 57 -11.72 2.96 -1.90
C VAL A 57 -11.71 3.78 -0.62
N PHE A 58 -11.13 3.22 0.45
CA PHE A 58 -10.77 3.93 1.66
C PHE A 58 -9.30 4.32 1.65
N GLY A 59 -8.98 5.57 1.96
CA GLY A 59 -7.63 5.98 2.37
C GLY A 59 -7.58 6.23 3.88
N VAL A 60 -6.63 5.65 4.59
CA VAL A 60 -6.42 5.90 6.02
C VAL A 60 -5.09 6.62 6.21
N GLU A 61 -5.14 7.83 6.76
CA GLU A 61 -3.97 8.68 6.97
C GLU A 61 -4.11 9.45 8.28
N TYR A 62 -3.08 9.47 9.12
CA TYR A 62 -3.16 10.11 10.44
C TYR A 62 -2.76 11.59 10.39
N ASP A 63 -1.90 11.97 9.43
CA ASP A 63 -1.50 13.36 9.22
C ASP A 63 -2.63 14.13 8.52
N ALA A 64 -3.17 15.14 9.19
CA ALA A 64 -4.34 15.87 8.71
C ALA A 64 -4.10 16.60 7.38
N ALA A 65 -2.87 17.06 7.10
CA ALA A 65 -2.56 17.75 5.85
C ALA A 65 -2.49 16.77 4.68
N LEU A 66 -1.85 15.61 4.88
CA LEU A 66 -1.82 14.53 3.92
C LEU A 66 -3.22 13.95 3.68
N ALA A 67 -3.99 13.70 4.74
CA ALA A 67 -5.37 13.23 4.66
C ALA A 67 -6.25 14.22 3.86
N ALA A 68 -6.09 15.52 4.07
CA ALA A 68 -6.80 16.54 3.28
C ALA A 68 -6.38 16.53 1.80
N SER A 69 -5.10 16.28 1.51
CA SER A 69 -4.60 16.11 0.13
C SER A 69 -5.19 14.86 -0.53
N ALA A 70 -5.17 13.72 0.16
CA ALA A 70 -5.79 12.49 -0.29
C ALA A 70 -7.31 12.65 -0.51
N ALA A 71 -8.00 13.35 0.39
CA ALA A 71 -9.44 13.59 0.27
C ALA A 71 -9.78 14.40 -0.99
N ARG A 72 -8.94 15.37 -1.38
CA ARG A 72 -9.09 16.08 -2.66
C ARG A 72 -8.93 15.13 -3.85
N ALA A 73 -7.91 14.27 -3.83
CA ALA A 73 -7.65 13.32 -4.91
C ALA A 73 -8.78 12.28 -5.06
N VAL A 74 -9.27 11.74 -3.94
CA VAL A 74 -10.39 10.78 -3.90
C VAL A 74 -11.72 11.46 -4.24
N GLY A 75 -11.93 12.70 -3.80
CA GLY A 75 -13.15 13.48 -4.07
C GLY A 75 -13.43 13.76 -5.55
N ALA A 76 -12.43 13.59 -6.43
CA ALA A 76 -12.61 13.62 -7.88
C ALA A 76 -13.48 12.45 -8.41
N PHE A 77 -13.78 11.45 -7.57
CA PHE A 77 -14.60 10.27 -7.89
C PHE A 77 -15.81 10.17 -6.94
N PRO A 78 -16.86 10.98 -7.17
CA PRO A 78 -17.99 11.09 -6.24
C PRO A 78 -18.62 9.73 -5.90
N GLY A 79 -18.77 9.47 -4.60
CA GLY A 79 -19.43 8.26 -4.09
C GLY A 79 -18.61 6.96 -4.22
N ARG A 80 -17.38 7.01 -4.74
CA ARG A 80 -16.52 5.84 -4.91
C ARG A 80 -15.36 5.76 -3.91
N GLY A 81 -15.18 6.76 -3.05
CA GLY A 81 -14.17 6.65 -2.01
C GLY A 81 -14.31 7.66 -0.88
N GLU A 82 -13.57 7.40 0.19
CA GLU A 82 -13.53 8.20 1.41
C GLU A 82 -12.10 8.19 1.99
N VAL A 83 -11.70 9.31 2.60
CA VAL A 83 -10.44 9.38 3.36
C VAL A 83 -10.74 9.60 4.83
N LEU A 84 -10.17 8.73 5.66
CA LEU A 84 -10.30 8.75 7.10
C LEU A 84 -9.02 9.33 7.71
N CYS A 85 -9.14 10.50 8.35
CA CYS A 85 -8.07 11.08 9.13
C CYS A 85 -7.94 10.32 10.46
N ARG A 86 -7.24 9.18 10.46
CA ARG A 86 -7.15 8.24 11.59
C ARG A 86 -5.80 7.53 11.64
N ASP A 87 -5.43 7.11 12.85
CA ASP A 87 -4.34 6.16 13.06
C ASP A 87 -4.78 4.75 12.59
N VAL A 88 -3.93 4.06 11.83
CA VAL A 88 -4.21 2.69 11.34
C VAL A 88 -4.40 1.68 12.49
N THR A 89 -3.84 1.95 13.68
CA THR A 89 -4.03 1.12 14.88
C THR A 89 -5.40 1.31 15.53
N ASP A 90 -6.19 2.31 15.14
CA ASP A 90 -7.56 2.51 15.61
C ASP A 90 -8.43 1.31 15.19
N ALA A 91 -9.13 0.70 16.14
CA ALA A 91 -9.98 -0.47 15.90
C ALA A 91 -11.07 -0.22 14.84
N SER A 92 -11.54 1.02 14.70
CA SER A 92 -12.55 1.38 13.69
C SER A 92 -12.06 1.23 12.25
N VAL A 93 -10.75 1.33 12.00
CA VAL A 93 -10.14 1.09 10.67
C VAL A 93 -10.31 -0.36 10.22
N TRP A 94 -10.51 -1.28 11.16
CA TRP A 94 -10.64 -2.71 10.88
C TRP A 94 -12.10 -3.16 10.79
N CYS A 95 -13.05 -2.23 10.96
CA CYS A 95 -14.49 -2.46 10.94
C CYS A 95 -15.20 -1.58 9.89
N LEU A 96 -14.50 -1.20 8.81
CA LEU A 96 -15.02 -0.32 7.76
C LEU A 96 -16.20 -0.94 7.01
N HIS A 97 -17.10 -0.06 6.53
CA HIS A 97 -18.24 -0.45 5.71
C HIS A 97 -18.34 0.44 4.45
N PRO A 98 -18.36 -0.13 3.22
CA PRO A 98 -18.32 -1.56 2.90
C PRO A 98 -17.02 -2.24 3.35
N ARG A 99 -17.08 -3.55 3.64
CA ARG A 99 -15.92 -4.29 4.16
C ARG A 99 -14.83 -4.35 3.08
N PRO A 100 -13.57 -4.00 3.40
CA PRO A 100 -12.46 -4.19 2.47
C PRO A 100 -12.28 -5.66 2.06
N THR A 101 -12.02 -5.88 0.77
CA THR A 101 -11.65 -7.17 0.16
C THR A 101 -10.21 -7.15 -0.35
N ALA A 102 -9.59 -5.98 -0.35
CA ALA A 102 -8.21 -5.75 -0.71
C ALA A 102 -7.57 -4.70 0.21
N VAL A 103 -6.30 -4.90 0.54
CA VAL A 103 -5.48 -3.98 1.34
C VAL A 103 -4.22 -3.64 0.56
N TYR A 104 -3.84 -2.38 0.58
CA TYR A 104 -2.50 -1.93 0.23
C TYR A 104 -1.85 -1.25 1.44
N CYS A 105 -0.55 -1.45 1.63
CA CYS A 105 0.22 -0.61 2.55
C CYS A 105 1.67 -0.43 2.11
N TYR A 106 2.20 0.78 2.29
CA TYR A 106 3.62 1.08 2.11
C TYR A 106 4.20 1.63 3.42
N LEU A 107 4.47 0.72 4.36
CA LEU A 107 5.02 1.03 5.67
C LEU A 107 6.42 0.43 5.81
N VAL A 108 7.22 1.00 6.71
CA VAL A 108 8.53 0.43 7.07
C VAL A 108 8.34 -0.83 7.94
N PRO A 109 9.37 -1.70 8.06
CA PRO A 109 9.23 -2.97 8.79
C PRO A 109 8.70 -2.85 10.22
N SER A 110 9.10 -1.81 10.96
CA SER A 110 8.59 -1.56 12.32
C SER A 110 7.10 -1.21 12.33
N GLY A 111 6.61 -0.44 11.35
CA GLY A 111 5.19 -0.14 11.17
C GLY A 111 4.38 -1.37 10.80
N LEU A 112 4.88 -2.19 9.86
CA LEU A 112 4.25 -3.47 9.51
C LEU A 112 4.17 -4.40 10.73
N ALA A 113 5.22 -4.47 11.55
CA ALA A 113 5.24 -5.31 12.74
C ALA A 113 4.15 -4.95 13.77
N ILE A 114 3.72 -3.68 13.83
CA ILE A 114 2.65 -3.22 14.71
C ILE A 114 1.29 -3.75 14.24
N ILE A 115 1.04 -3.72 12.93
CA ILE A 115 -0.29 -4.04 12.36
C ILE A 115 -0.40 -5.47 11.83
N GLN A 116 0.70 -6.23 11.75
CA GLN A 116 0.72 -7.56 11.13
C GLN A 116 -0.29 -8.55 11.74
N ALA A 117 -0.61 -8.45 13.04
CA ALA A 117 -1.61 -9.33 13.65
C ALA A 117 -3.02 -9.08 13.08
N ARG A 118 -3.38 -7.80 12.85
CA ARG A 118 -4.64 -7.41 12.22
C ARG A 118 -4.67 -7.75 10.73
N LEU A 119 -3.55 -7.54 10.04
CA LEU A 119 -3.41 -7.97 8.64
C LEU A 119 -3.58 -9.48 8.50
N LEU A 120 -3.06 -10.27 9.45
CA LEU A 120 -3.18 -11.73 9.44
C LEU A 120 -4.63 -12.17 9.66
N GLU A 121 -5.32 -11.53 10.60
CA GLU A 121 -6.74 -11.76 10.89
C GLU A 121 -7.59 -11.51 9.64
N VAL A 122 -7.43 -10.37 8.96
CA VAL A 122 -8.22 -10.10 7.74
C VAL A 122 -7.81 -11.01 6.57
N LEU A 123 -6.54 -11.36 6.43
CA LEU A 123 -6.11 -12.28 5.37
C LEU A 123 -6.75 -13.67 5.54
N LEU A 124 -6.68 -14.24 6.75
CA LEU A 124 -7.11 -15.62 6.99
C LEU A 124 -8.61 -15.75 7.22
N GLU A 125 -9.20 -14.88 8.04
CA GLU A 125 -10.60 -14.98 8.46
C GLU A 125 -11.56 -14.27 7.49
N GLN A 126 -11.04 -13.33 6.71
CA GLN A 126 -11.84 -12.49 5.81
C GLN A 126 -11.47 -12.66 4.33
N ASP A 127 -10.54 -13.57 4.01
CA ASP A 127 -10.07 -13.87 2.65
C ASP A 127 -9.64 -12.62 1.86
N VAL A 128 -9.01 -11.67 2.57
CA VAL A 128 -8.55 -10.39 2.00
C VAL A 128 -7.22 -10.58 1.28
N ARG A 129 -7.12 -9.99 0.07
CA ARG A 129 -5.85 -9.87 -0.66
C ARG A 129 -5.06 -8.69 -0.12
N ILE A 130 -3.77 -8.88 0.13
CA ILE A 130 -2.92 -7.83 0.71
C ILE A 130 -1.72 -7.61 -0.21
N VAL A 131 -1.45 -6.34 -0.51
CA VAL A 131 -0.18 -5.93 -1.12
C VAL A 131 0.60 -5.05 -0.17
N THR A 132 1.90 -5.33 -0.04
CA THR A 132 2.85 -4.42 0.61
C THR A 132 3.91 -3.96 -0.39
N ASN A 133 4.28 -2.69 -0.32
CA ASN A 133 5.32 -2.11 -1.17
C ASN A 133 6.68 -2.10 -0.45
N MET A 134 7.73 -2.48 -1.17
CA MET A 134 9.13 -2.62 -0.78
C MET A 134 9.48 -3.60 0.34
N PHE A 135 8.64 -3.72 1.37
CA PHE A 135 8.93 -4.49 2.57
C PHE A 135 7.94 -5.64 2.73
N SER A 136 8.46 -6.84 2.91
CA SER A 136 7.66 -8.02 3.25
C SER A 136 7.27 -8.06 4.72
N ILE A 137 6.19 -8.76 5.05
CA ILE A 137 5.84 -9.12 6.43
C ILE A 137 6.63 -10.37 6.84
N ALA A 138 7.78 -10.16 7.49
CA ALA A 138 8.76 -11.23 7.76
C ALA A 138 8.19 -12.41 8.55
N ALA A 139 7.27 -12.16 9.48
CA ALA A 139 6.67 -13.19 10.34
C ALA A 139 5.86 -14.23 9.55
N TRP A 140 5.47 -13.94 8.31
CA TRP A 140 4.58 -14.79 7.51
C TRP A 140 5.32 -15.74 6.56
N ALA A 141 6.63 -15.61 6.42
CA ALA A 141 7.40 -16.36 5.42
C ALA A 141 7.33 -17.89 5.58
N ALA A 142 7.05 -18.40 6.79
CA ALA A 142 6.95 -19.83 7.09
C ALA A 142 5.50 -20.31 7.32
N ASP A 143 4.50 -19.45 7.17
CA ASP A 143 3.10 -19.82 7.39
C ASP A 143 2.51 -20.45 6.13
N ALA A 144 2.31 -21.77 6.15
CA ALA A 144 1.79 -22.52 5.01
C ALA A 144 0.35 -22.14 4.61
N ARG A 145 -0.37 -21.38 5.46
CA ARG A 145 -1.72 -20.87 5.14
C ARG A 145 -1.67 -19.63 4.25
N ILE A 146 -0.50 -19.07 4.01
CA ILE A 146 -0.31 -17.81 3.28
C ILE A 146 0.43 -18.10 1.97
N ALA A 147 -0.23 -17.80 0.85
CA ALA A 147 0.44 -17.70 -0.44
C ALA A 147 1.14 -16.34 -0.51
N HIS A 148 2.44 -16.34 -0.80
CA HIS A 148 3.25 -15.14 -0.94
C HIS A 148 3.96 -15.12 -2.29
N THR A 149 3.73 -14.07 -3.08
CA THR A 149 4.48 -13.81 -4.31
C THR A 149 5.13 -12.44 -4.25
N VAL A 150 6.23 -12.29 -4.99
CA VAL A 150 6.95 -11.02 -5.09
C VAL A 150 7.18 -10.71 -6.55
N GLN A 151 6.74 -9.53 -6.96
CA GLN A 151 7.04 -8.98 -8.26
C GLN A 151 7.98 -7.77 -8.08
N ARG A 152 8.73 -7.43 -9.13
CA ARG A 152 9.61 -6.27 -9.13
C ARG A 152 9.30 -5.36 -10.30
N THR A 153 9.31 -4.06 -10.05
CA THR A 153 9.27 -3.07 -11.13
C THR A 153 10.57 -3.09 -11.92
N ARG A 154 10.59 -2.45 -13.10
CA ARG A 154 11.82 -2.23 -13.88
C ARG A 154 12.94 -1.50 -13.11
N HIS A 155 12.56 -0.73 -12.07
CA HIS A 155 13.48 0.00 -11.20
C HIS A 155 13.88 -0.81 -9.96
N GLY A 156 13.50 -2.09 -9.87
CA GLY A 156 13.88 -2.99 -8.78
C GLY A 156 13.02 -2.86 -7.52
N LEU A 157 11.98 -2.03 -7.51
CA LEU A 157 11.06 -1.90 -6.37
C LEU A 157 10.27 -3.20 -6.22
N ALA A 158 10.27 -3.78 -5.01
CA ALA A 158 9.54 -5.00 -4.72
C ALA A 158 8.08 -4.70 -4.38
N VAL A 159 7.16 -5.49 -4.92
CA VAL A 159 5.74 -5.50 -4.58
C VAL A 159 5.42 -6.92 -4.10
N HIS A 160 5.03 -7.04 -2.84
CA HIS A 160 4.72 -8.30 -2.21
C HIS A 160 3.22 -8.49 -2.19
N TYR A 161 2.74 -9.63 -2.70
CA TYR A 161 1.34 -9.99 -2.70
C TYR A 161 1.11 -11.18 -1.77
N TYR A 162 0.06 -11.07 -0.97
CA TYR A 162 -0.35 -12.07 -0.01
C TYR A 162 -1.83 -12.41 -0.20
N ALA A 163 -2.12 -13.70 -0.18
CA ALA A 163 -3.47 -14.22 -0.14
C ALA A 163 -3.50 -15.49 0.73
N ARG A 164 -4.69 -15.92 1.10
CA ARG A 164 -4.87 -17.22 1.74
C ARG A 164 -4.52 -18.34 0.75
N ALA A 165 -3.73 -19.31 1.18
CA ALA A 165 -3.15 -20.35 0.31
C ALA A 165 -4.19 -21.29 -0.31
N ASP A 166 -5.31 -21.53 0.39
CA ASP A 166 -6.46 -22.29 -0.10
C ASP A 166 -7.60 -21.39 -0.61
N GLY A 167 -7.38 -20.08 -0.64
CA GLY A 167 -8.36 -19.09 -1.06
C GLY A 167 -8.55 -19.03 -2.58
N ALA A 168 -9.67 -18.44 -3.01
CA ALA A 168 -9.98 -18.26 -4.43
C ALA A 168 -8.93 -17.44 -5.20
N HIS A 169 -8.07 -16.71 -4.47
CA HIS A 169 -7.08 -15.79 -5.01
C HIS A 169 -5.63 -16.31 -4.92
N ALA A 170 -5.42 -17.57 -4.54
CA ALA A 170 -4.07 -18.12 -4.33
C ALA A 170 -3.14 -18.04 -5.56
N HIS A 171 -3.69 -17.89 -6.77
CA HIS A 171 -2.94 -17.84 -8.03
C HIS A 171 -3.60 -16.95 -9.09
N ALA A 172 -3.55 -15.62 -8.94
CA ALA A 172 -4.03 -14.72 -9.99
C ALA A 172 -2.85 -14.07 -10.75
N HIS A 173 -2.40 -14.72 -11.83
CA HIS A 173 -1.50 -14.11 -12.82
C HIS A 173 -2.03 -14.40 -14.23
N ALA A 174 -3.07 -13.68 -14.65
CA ALA A 174 -3.54 -13.72 -16.04
C ALA A 174 -4.40 -12.50 -16.42
N HIS A 175 -3.91 -11.28 -16.22
CA HIS A 175 -4.49 -10.10 -16.88
C HIS A 175 -3.41 -9.21 -17.50
N ALA A 176 -3.81 -8.41 -18.49
CA ALA A 176 -2.91 -7.46 -19.13
C ALA A 176 -2.48 -6.40 -18.10
N PRO A 177 -1.18 -6.12 -17.96
CA PRO A 177 -0.68 -5.22 -16.92
C PRO A 177 -1.26 -3.81 -17.08
N ILE A 178 -1.56 -3.17 -15.95
CA ILE A 178 -2.03 -1.78 -15.92
C ILE A 178 -0.92 -0.88 -16.48
N SER A 179 -1.21 -0.15 -17.55
CA SER A 179 -0.24 0.78 -18.17
C SER A 179 0.02 1.99 -17.28
N THR A 180 1.29 2.34 -17.09
CA THR A 180 1.71 3.53 -16.34
C THR A 180 1.30 4.84 -17.03
N ASP A 181 1.12 4.83 -18.36
CA ASP A 181 0.58 5.98 -19.10
C ASP A 181 -0.87 6.31 -18.71
N ALA A 182 -1.66 5.26 -18.42
CA ALA A 182 -3.03 5.43 -17.93
C ALA A 182 -3.04 6.05 -16.52
N LEU A 183 -2.10 5.67 -15.66
CA LEU A 183 -1.94 6.25 -14.32
C LEU A 183 -1.53 7.73 -14.35
N ARG A 184 -0.55 8.08 -15.20
CA ARG A 184 -0.05 9.46 -15.36
C ARG A 184 -1.14 10.40 -15.87
N SER A 185 -1.98 9.93 -16.80
CA SER A 185 -3.07 10.71 -17.37
C SER A 185 -4.15 11.03 -16.33
N SER A 186 -4.47 10.06 -15.48
CA SER A 186 -5.42 10.22 -14.36
C SER A 186 -4.86 11.12 -13.26
N ALA A 187 -3.60 10.95 -12.86
CA ALA A 187 -2.95 11.79 -11.85
C ALA A 187 -2.87 13.27 -12.27
N LYS A 188 -2.64 13.54 -13.56
CA LYS A 188 -2.60 14.91 -14.12
C LYS A 188 -3.99 15.58 -14.13
N ALA A 189 -5.06 14.81 -14.30
CA ALA A 189 -6.43 15.31 -14.18
C ALA A 189 -6.79 15.68 -12.72
N CYS A 190 -6.28 14.94 -11.74
CA CYS A 190 -6.49 15.23 -10.31
C CYS A 190 -5.59 16.36 -9.77
N ALA A 191 -4.39 16.56 -10.34
CA ALA A 191 -3.40 17.53 -9.86
C ALA A 191 -3.60 18.97 -10.37
N ALA A 192 -4.66 19.26 -11.14
CA ALA A 192 -4.95 20.60 -11.65
C ALA A 192 -5.61 21.49 -10.58
N SER A 193 -4.88 21.83 -9.50
CA SER A 193 -5.18 22.98 -8.64
C SER A 193 -3.88 23.54 -8.02
N PRO A 194 -3.61 24.86 -8.09
CA PRO A 194 -2.32 25.45 -7.77
C PRO A 194 -2.21 25.83 -6.29
N ALA A 195 -1.91 24.87 -5.43
CA ALA A 195 -1.38 25.12 -4.08
C ALA A 195 -0.81 23.80 -3.57
N ASP A 196 0.52 23.67 -3.49
CA ASP A 196 1.26 22.71 -2.63
C ASP A 196 2.73 22.59 -3.14
N ALA A 197 3.40 23.71 -3.39
CA ALA A 197 4.79 23.73 -3.87
C ALA A 197 5.85 23.82 -2.76
N ASP A 198 5.47 23.95 -1.49
CA ASP A 198 6.39 24.44 -0.46
C ASP A 198 6.44 23.57 0.79
N THR A 199 6.95 22.34 0.65
CA THR A 199 7.52 21.53 1.76
C THR A 199 8.27 20.33 1.18
N ARG A 200 9.37 20.60 0.46
CA ARG A 200 10.29 19.57 -0.05
C ARG A 200 11.73 19.94 0.28
N ALA A 201 12.18 19.66 1.49
CA ALA A 201 13.59 19.43 1.83
C ALA A 201 13.77 19.24 3.34
N ALA A 202 13.78 17.99 3.82
CA ALA A 202 14.47 17.67 5.08
C ALA A 202 14.81 16.18 5.26
N ASP A 203 13.91 15.25 4.95
CA ASP A 203 14.04 13.88 5.52
C ASP A 203 14.49 12.76 4.56
N ALA A 204 14.77 13.04 3.28
CA ALA A 204 15.09 12.00 2.29
C ALA A 204 16.50 11.38 2.41
N ALA A 205 17.36 11.86 3.32
CA ALA A 205 18.79 11.55 3.31
C ALA A 205 19.24 10.35 4.16
N SER A 206 18.38 9.68 4.96
CA SER A 206 18.86 8.69 5.94
C SER A 206 18.55 7.21 5.70
N TYR A 207 17.96 6.81 4.56
CA TYR A 207 17.55 5.40 4.35
C TYR A 207 18.11 4.72 3.10
N ALA A 208 19.04 5.34 2.38
CA ALA A 208 19.83 4.66 1.35
C ALA A 208 21.02 3.90 1.99
N ALA A 209 20.74 2.87 2.80
CA ALA A 209 21.76 1.89 3.17
C ALA A 209 21.68 0.71 2.19
N ALA A 210 22.73 0.56 1.38
CA ALA A 210 22.91 -0.54 0.43
C ALA A 210 22.85 -1.92 1.13
N PRO A 211 22.42 -3.00 0.43
CA PRO A 211 22.40 -4.34 1.00
C PRO A 211 23.84 -4.85 1.27
N PRO A 212 24.09 -5.58 2.37
CA PRO A 212 25.42 -6.11 2.66
C PRO A 212 25.76 -7.27 1.71
N SER A 213 26.96 -7.22 1.13
CA SER A 213 27.53 -8.31 0.34
C SER A 213 27.96 -9.47 1.26
N LEU A 214 27.44 -10.67 1.02
CA LEU A 214 27.92 -11.91 1.61
C LEU A 214 29.08 -12.48 0.78
N LEU A 215 30.28 -12.54 1.35
CA LEU A 215 31.29 -13.57 1.04
C LEU A 215 32.10 -13.90 2.31
N PRO A 216 32.38 -15.18 2.60
CA PRO A 216 33.22 -15.57 3.73
C PRO A 216 34.69 -15.65 3.30
N SER A 217 35.59 -15.15 4.13
CA SER A 217 37.02 -15.45 4.03
C SER A 217 37.46 -16.26 5.25
N SER A 218 37.85 -17.49 4.95
CA SER A 218 38.58 -18.44 5.77
C SER A 218 39.97 -17.92 6.17
N SER A 219 40.36 -18.17 7.42
CA SER A 219 41.76 -18.28 7.87
C SER A 219 41.73 -18.91 9.27
N SER A 220 41.97 -20.21 9.40
CA SER A 220 43.29 -20.85 9.59
C SER A 220 43.94 -20.46 10.91
N GLU A 221 43.78 -21.35 11.89
CA GLU A 221 44.55 -21.42 13.13
C GLU A 221 46.04 -21.60 12.85
N SER A 222 46.87 -20.86 13.57
CA SER A 222 48.24 -21.22 13.99
C SER A 222 48.61 -20.36 15.19
#